data_AF-A0A2M8RTD6-F1
#
_entry.id   AF-A0A2M8RTD6-F1
#
_cell.length_a   1.000
_cell.length_b   1.000
_cell.length_c   1.000
_cell.angle_alpha   90.00
_cell.angle_beta   90.00
_cell.angle_gamma   90.00
#
_symmetry.space_group_name_H-M   'P 1'
#
loop_
_entity.id
_entity.type
_entity.pdbx_description
1 polymer ?
#
loop_
_entity_poly.entity_id
_entity_poly.type
_entity_poly.pdbx_seq_one_letter_code
_entity_poly.pdbx_strand_id
1 'polypeptide(L)'
;MASINIKCLNCGSSNLNIRTSKAVTQQTVESECVCLTCLSKQKVLSEIVNLRTPVFTEQPEALKANKPFKHIDPNQLEIFEA
;
A
#
# COMPACT_ATOMS: atom_id res chain seq x y z
N MET A 1 -1.57 1.92 -5.48
CA MET A 1 -1.32 1.09 -6.69
C MET A 1 -0.08 0.25 -6.41
N ALA A 2 -0.21 -1.08 -6.30
CA ALA A 2 0.94 -1.96 -6.10
C ALA A 2 1.64 -2.19 -7.44
N SER A 3 2.95 -1.97 -7.51
CA SER A 3 3.76 -2.31 -8.69
C SER A 3 4.26 -3.74 -8.55
N ILE A 4 3.70 -4.66 -9.33
CA ILE A 4 4.07 -6.08 -9.31
C ILE A 4 5.02 -6.32 -10.49
N ASN A 5 6.23 -6.80 -10.22
CA ASN A 5 7.23 -7.07 -11.25
C ASN A 5 6.94 -8.42 -11.95
N ILE A 6 5.97 -8.39 -12.87
CA ILE A 6 5.62 -9.53 -13.71
C ILE A 6 6.20 -9.27 -15.09
N LYS A 7 6.96 -10.23 -15.64
CA LYS A 7 7.47 -10.16 -17.01
C LYS A 7 6.62 -11.00 -17.96
N CYS A 8 6.57 -10.59 -19.22
CA CYS A 8 6.00 -11.39 -20.29
C CYS A 8 6.89 -12.62 -20.52
N LEU A 9 6.32 -13.83 -20.46
CA LEU A 9 7.07 -15.06 -20.71
C LEU A 9 7.50 -15.24 -22.17
N ASN A 10 6.84 -14.55 -23.11
CA ASN A 10 7.13 -14.67 -24.54
C ASN A 10 8.28 -13.74 -24.98
N CYS A 11 8.25 -12.46 -24.58
CA CYS A 11 9.22 -11.45 -25.04
C CYS A 11 10.07 -10.82 -23.93
N GLY A 12 9.82 -11.17 -22.66
CA GLY A 12 10.58 -10.63 -21.51
C GLY A 12 10.23 -9.19 -21.11
N SER A 13 9.36 -8.50 -21.84
CA SER A 13 8.96 -7.12 -21.51
C SER A 13 8.18 -7.03 -20.19
N SER A 14 8.32 -5.92 -19.49
CA SER A 14 7.54 -5.59 -18.27
C SER A 14 6.22 -4.86 -18.57
N ASN A 15 5.94 -4.59 -19.84
CA ASN A 15 4.77 -3.83 -20.28
C ASN A 15 3.55 -4.75 -20.42
N LEU A 16 2.97 -5.08 -19.27
CA LEU A 16 1.76 -5.88 -19.15
C LEU A 16 0.59 -4.99 -18.74
N ASN A 17 -0.55 -5.15 -19.38
CA ASN A 17 -1.80 -4.53 -18.98
C ASN A 17 -2.74 -5.59 -18.41
N ILE A 18 -3.31 -5.33 -17.23
CA ILE A 18 -4.28 -6.21 -16.58
C ILE A 18 -5.64 -5.94 -17.20
N ARG A 19 -6.28 -6.95 -17.78
CA ARG A 19 -7.62 -6.82 -18.36
C ARG A 19 -8.72 -7.15 -17.37
N THR A 20 -8.55 -8.25 -16.65
CA THR A 20 -9.51 -8.75 -15.69
C THR A 20 -8.76 -9.30 -14.49
N SER A 21 -9.32 -9.10 -13.31
CA SER A 21 -8.83 -9.68 -12.06
C SER A 21 -10.00 -10.23 -11.26
N LYS A 22 -9.84 -11.42 -10.70
CA LYS A 22 -10.85 -12.10 -9.90
C LYS A 22 -10.25 -12.59 -8.59
N ALA A 23 -10.94 -12.35 -7.48
CA ALA A 23 -10.63 -13.00 -6.22
C ALA A 23 -11.03 -14.49 -6.31
N VAL A 24 -10.07 -15.38 -6.10
CA VAL A 24 -10.31 -16.84 -6.08
C VAL A 24 -10.55 -17.29 -4.65
N THR A 25 -9.73 -16.81 -3.72
CA THR A 25 -9.87 -17.03 -2.27
C THR A 25 -9.67 -15.70 -1.54
N GLN A 26 -9.68 -15.71 -0.21
CA GLN A 26 -9.42 -14.52 0.59
C GLN A 26 -8.01 -13.94 0.38
N GLN A 27 -7.03 -14.77 0.00
CA GLN A 27 -5.63 -14.37 -0.17
C GLN A 27 -5.11 -14.53 -1.61
N THR A 28 -5.89 -15.16 -2.49
CA THR A 28 -5.47 -15.48 -3.86
C THR A 28 -6.27 -14.69 -4.89
N VAL A 29 -5.56 -14.04 -5.80
CA VAL A 29 -6.12 -13.28 -6.93
C VAL A 29 -5.60 -13.86 -8.25
N GLU A 30 -6.51 -14.19 -9.16
CA GLU A 30 -6.22 -14.54 -10.54
C GLU A 30 -6.37 -13.29 -11.41
N SER A 31 -5.42 -13.04 -12.30
CA SER A 31 -5.43 -11.89 -13.22
C SER A 31 -5.07 -12.33 -14.63
N GLU A 32 -5.80 -11.82 -15.63
CA GLU A 32 -5.45 -11.97 -17.03
C GLU A 32 -4.70 -10.74 -17.51
N CYS A 33 -3.44 -10.95 -17.91
CA CYS A 33 -2.55 -9.91 -18.40
C CYS A 33 -2.33 -10.06 -19.90
N VAL A 34 -2.28 -8.93 -20.60
CA VAL A 34 -1.92 -8.86 -22.02
C VAL A 34 -0.64 -8.04 -22.15
N CYS A 35 0.35 -8.60 -22.84
CA CYS A 35 1.57 -7.87 -23.18
C CYS A 35 1.27 -6.85 -24.27
N LEU A 36 1.65 -5.59 -24.06
CA LEU A 36 1.47 -4.53 -25.06
C LEU A 36 2.50 -4.61 -26.20
N THR A 37 3.61 -5.32 -26.01
CA THR A 37 4.67 -5.46 -27.01
C THR A 37 4.42 -6.60 -27.99
N CYS A 38 4.07 -7.79 -27.51
CA CYS A 38 3.88 -8.97 -28.37
C CYS A 38 2.46 -9.54 -28.35
N LEU A 39 1.51 -8.86 -27.68
CA LEU A 39 0.09 -9.23 -27.59
C LEU A 39 -0.18 -10.60 -26.94
N SER A 40 0.83 -11.25 -26.37
CA SER A 40 0.66 -12.51 -25.66
C SER A 40 -0.26 -12.32 -24.45
N LYS A 41 -1.15 -13.28 -24.24
CA LYS A 41 -2.01 -13.36 -23.06
C LYS A 41 -1.35 -14.29 -22.04
N GLN A 42 -1.36 -13.90 -20.77
CA GLN A 42 -0.89 -14.74 -19.69
C GLN A 42 -1.82 -14.63 -18.49
N LYS A 43 -2.11 -15.78 -17.87
CA LYS A 43 -2.80 -15.85 -16.60
C LYS A 43 -1.78 -15.83 -15.48
N VAL A 44 -1.99 -14.92 -14.52
CA VAL A 44 -1.14 -14.76 -13.35
C VAL A 44 -1.99 -15.08 -12.12
N LEU A 45 -1.46 -15.94 -11.27
CA LEU A 45 -2.04 -16.22 -9.96
C LEU A 45 -1.11 -15.60 -8.93
N SER A 46 -1.67 -14.76 -8.07
CA SER A 46 -0.95 -14.03 -7.04
C SER A 46 -1.54 -14.36 -5.68
N GLU A 47 -0.67 -14.61 -4.71
CA GLU A 47 -1.04 -15.02 -3.36
C GLU A 47 -0.41 -14.11 -2.33
N ILE A 48 -1.21 -13.68 -1.36
CA ILE A 48 -0.75 -12.92 -0.19
C ILE A 48 -0.26 -13.91 0.87
N VAL A 49 1.06 -14.09 0.95
CA VAL A 49 1.68 -15.05 1.87
C VAL A 49 1.71 -14.54 3.32
N ASN A 50 1.89 -13.24 3.52
CA ASN A 50 1.94 -12.62 4.85
C ASN A 50 1.42 -11.20 4.80
N LEU A 51 0.56 -10.85 5.75
CA LEU A 51 0.10 -9.48 5.98
C LEU A 51 0.60 -9.03 7.35
N ARG A 52 1.47 -8.02 7.36
CA ARG A 52 1.90 -7.36 8.58
C ARG A 52 1.35 -5.95 8.61
N THR A 53 0.52 -5.66 9.60
CA THR A 53 0.13 -4.29 9.93
C THR A 53 1.26 -3.66 10.73
N PRO A 54 1.71 -2.45 10.37
CA PRO A 54 2.65 -1.73 11.22
C PRO A 54 1.96 -1.43 12.55
N VAL A 55 2.47 -2.00 13.64
CA VAL A 55 2.08 -1.59 14.98
C VAL A 55 2.83 -0.30 15.26
N PHE A 56 2.16 0.84 15.07
CA PHE A 56 2.72 2.14 15.47
C PHE A 56 2.66 2.21 16.99
N THR A 57 3.76 1.88 17.66
CA THR A 57 3.92 2.18 19.07
C THR A 57 4.25 3.67 19.17
N GLU A 58 3.25 4.48 19.56
CA GLU A 58 3.47 5.90 19.83
C GLU A 58 4.55 6.02 20.91
N GLN A 59 5.69 6.63 20.54
CA GLN A 59 6.72 6.91 21.53
C GLN A 59 6.24 8.09 22.39
N PRO A 60 6.23 7.96 23.73
CA PRO A 60 5.79 9.04 24.62
C PRO A 60 6.64 10.31 24.45
N GLU A 61 7.86 10.18 23.94
CA GLU A 61 8.75 11.29 23.59
C GLU A 61 8.22 12.14 22.43
N ALA A 62 7.62 11.51 21.41
CA ALA A 62 7.00 12.21 20.28
C ALA A 62 5.67 12.89 20.69
N LEU A 63 4.95 12.31 21.66
CA LEU A 63 3.74 12.91 22.26
C LEU A 63 4.03 14.12 23.15
N LYS A 64 5.28 14.32 23.61
CA LYS A 64 5.68 15.52 24.37
C LYS A 64 5.83 16.75 23.49
N ALA A 65 6.24 16.58 22.22
CA ALA A 65 6.39 17.68 21.28
C ALA A 65 5.03 18.22 20.80
N ASN A 66 4.07 17.33 20.60
CA ASN A 66 2.70 17.68 20.22
C ASN A 66 1.78 17.46 21.43
N LYS A 67 1.58 18.49 22.25
CA LYS A 67 0.53 18.46 23.27
C LYS A 67 -0.79 18.13 22.55
N PRO A 68 -1.48 17.01 22.86
CA PRO A 68 -2.73 16.69 22.19
C PRO A 68 -3.70 17.84 22.42
N PHE A 69 -4.30 18.39 21.35
CA PHE A 69 -5.25 19.50 21.43
C PHE A 69 -6.41 19.26 22.41
N LYS A 70 -6.68 17.99 22.78
CA LYS A 70 -7.65 17.59 23.82
C LYS A 70 -7.25 17.95 25.26
N HIS A 71 -6.00 18.33 25.51
CA HIS A 71 -5.45 18.62 26.84
C HIS A 71 -4.93 20.05 26.98
N ILE A 72 -5.35 20.95 26.08
CA ILE A 72 -5.12 22.39 26.26
C ILE A 72 -6.17 22.87 27.25
N ASP A 73 -5.72 23.30 28.42
CA ASP A 73 -6.57 23.98 29.41
C ASP A 73 -6.99 25.32 28.80
N PRO A 74 -8.29 25.62 28.65
CA PRO A 74 -8.76 26.87 28.07
C PRO A 74 -8.33 28.11 28.88
N ASN A 75 -7.85 27.93 30.12
CA ASN A 75 -7.36 29.02 30.97
C ASN A 75 -5.83 29.16 30.97
N GLN A 76 -5.11 28.42 30.13
CA GLN A 76 -3.67 28.56 30.02
C GLN A 76 -3.34 29.90 29.36
N LEU A 77 -2.95 30.90 30.16
CA LEU A 77 -2.41 32.17 29.67
C LEU A 77 -1.22 31.88 28.76
N GLU A 78 -1.36 32.25 27.48
CA GLU A 78 -0.24 32.21 26.53
C GLU A 78 0.81 33.20 27.01
N ILE A 79 1.96 32.69 27.45
CA ILE A 79 3.14 33.51 27.72
C ILE A 79 3.77 33.82 26.36
N PHE A 80 3.15 34.72 25.62
CA PHE A 80 3.84 35.51 24.62
C PHE A 80 3.89 36.94 25.14
N GLU A 81 5.01 37.21 25.80
CA GLU A 81 5.43 38.52 26.29
C GLU A 81 5.42 39.56 25.16
N ALA A 82 4.90 40.75 25.47
CA ALA A 82 5.27 42.02 24.86
C ALA A 82 5.66 42.98 26.00
#